data_AF-A0A2V6WTR3-F1
#
_entry.id   AF-A0A2V6WTR3-F1
#
_cell.length_a   1.000
_cell.length_b   1.000
_cell.length_c   1.000
_cell.angle_alpha   90.00
_cell.angle_beta   90.00
_cell.angle_gamma   90.00
#
_symmetry.space_group_name_H-M   'P 1'
#
loop_
_entity.id
_entity.type
_entity.pdbx_description
1 polymer ?
#
loop_
_entity_poly.entity_id
_entity_poly.type
_entity_poly.pdbx_seq_one_letter_code
_entity_poly.pdbx_strand_id
1 'polypeptide(L)'
;LRLQPKSAEALDSRGLTYLKLGRLDRAIADYDAALHLDRKYAHALYGRGLAKRKTGDHSGAEADIAAARAISPRVAADYAGYALDP
;
A
#
# COMPACT_ATOMS: atom_id res chain seq x y z
N LEU A 1 9.55 -23.91 2.78
CA LEU A 1 9.08 -23.05 3.89
C LEU A 1 8.30 -21.87 3.33
N ARG A 2 7.02 -21.70 3.69
CA ARG A 2 6.27 -20.46 3.45
C ARG A 2 6.49 -19.57 4.68
N LEU A 3 7.44 -18.64 4.63
CA LEU A 3 7.57 -17.60 5.64
C LEU A 3 6.35 -16.68 5.49
N GLN A 4 5.37 -16.84 6.37
CA GLN A 4 4.30 -15.84 6.47
C GLN A 4 4.92 -14.56 7.02
N PRO A 5 4.75 -13.41 6.35
CA PRO A 5 5.21 -12.14 6.91
C PRO A 5 4.39 -11.88 8.18
N LYS A 6 5.08 -11.69 9.31
CA LYS A 6 4.45 -11.55 10.63
C LYS A 6 4.29 -10.10 11.10
N SER A 7 4.67 -9.12 10.29
CA SER A 7 4.59 -7.70 10.64
C SER A 7 3.98 -6.90 9.50
N ALA A 8 3.40 -5.74 9.84
CA ALA A 8 2.81 -4.83 8.88
C ALA A 8 3.84 -4.35 7.85
N GLU A 9 5.08 -4.10 8.29
CA GLU A 9 6.20 -3.66 7.44
C GLU A 9 6.60 -4.73 6.41
N ALA A 10 6.61 -6.01 6.82
CA ALA A 10 6.96 -7.10 5.92
C ALA A 10 5.86 -7.36 4.88
N LEU A 11 4.60 -7.22 5.27
CA LEU A 11 3.44 -7.28 4.36
C LEU A 11 3.44 -6.09 3.39
N ASP A 12 3.66 -4.87 3.88
CA ASP A 12 3.80 -3.66 3.05
C ASP A 12 4.93 -3.77 2.04
N SER A 13 6.12 -4.21 2.48
CA SER A 13 7.28 -4.41 1.58
C SER A 13 6.98 -5.40 0.45
N ARG A 14 6.24 -6.48 0.75
CA ARG A 14 5.83 -7.46 -0.25
C ARG A 14 4.70 -6.92 -1.15
N GLY A 15 3.75 -6.19 -0.58
CA GLY A 15 2.70 -5.47 -1.31
C GLY A 15 3.29 -4.47 -2.30
N LEU A 16 4.31 -3.71 -1.89
CA LEU A 16 5.08 -2.79 -2.73
C LEU A 16 5.76 -3.53 -3.89
N THR A 17 6.34 -4.69 -3.61
CA THR A 17 6.95 -5.54 -4.65
C THR A 17 5.89 -6.00 -5.66
N TYR A 18 4.73 -6.46 -5.20
CA TYR A 18 3.64 -6.84 -6.09
C TYR A 18 3.06 -5.68 -6.89
N LEU A 19 2.96 -4.49 -6.29
CA LEU A 19 2.52 -3.26 -6.94
C LEU A 19 3.46 -2.91 -8.10
N LYS A 20 4.79 -2.94 -7.88
CA LYS A 20 5.79 -2.72 -8.94
C LYS A 20 5.73 -3.75 -10.05
N LEU A 21 5.38 -5.00 -9.72
CA LEU A 21 5.20 -6.08 -10.70
C LEU A 21 3.84 -6.06 -11.41
N GLY A 22 2.97 -5.08 -11.12
CA GLY A 22 1.60 -5.02 -11.68
C GLY A 22 0.67 -6.11 -11.18
N ARG A 23 1.03 -6.85 -10.11
CA ARG A 23 0.20 -7.90 -9.50
C ARG A 23 -0.75 -7.28 -8.48
N LEU A 24 -1.67 -6.45 -8.98
CA LEU A 24 -2.46 -5.52 -8.16
C LEU A 24 -3.30 -6.21 -7.10
N ASP A 25 -4.00 -7.31 -7.43
CA ASP A 25 -4.82 -8.04 -6.45
C ASP A 25 -3.99 -8.57 -5.28
N ARG A 26 -2.76 -9.03 -5.55
CA ARG A 26 -1.84 -9.50 -4.50
C ARG A 26 -1.30 -8.35 -3.67
N ALA A 27 -1.02 -7.22 -4.31
CA ALA A 27 -0.60 -6.02 -3.61
C ALA A 27 -1.70 -5.56 -2.63
N ILE A 28 -2.94 -5.47 -3.09
CA ILE A 28 -4.10 -5.12 -2.26
C ILE A 28 -4.24 -6.09 -1.09
N ALA A 29 -4.19 -7.40 -1.33
CA ALA A 29 -4.29 -8.39 -0.26
C ALA A 29 -3.19 -8.27 0.82
N ASP A 30 -1.96 -7.98 0.42
CA ASP A 30 -0.86 -7.77 1.36
C ASP A 30 -1.01 -6.46 2.14
N TYR A 31 -1.43 -5.37 1.49
CA TYR A 31 -1.72 -4.13 2.19
C TYR A 31 -2.91 -4.25 3.14
N ASP A 32 -3.96 -4.98 2.76
CA ASP A 32 -5.10 -5.29 3.63
C ASP A 32 -4.65 -6.04 4.89
N ALA A 33 -3.80 -7.05 4.72
CA ALA A 33 -3.23 -7.78 5.84
C ALA A 33 -2.34 -6.87 6.72
N ALA A 34 -1.54 -5.98 6.13
CA ALA A 34 -0.75 -5.02 6.89
C ALA A 34 -1.64 -4.09 7.72
N LEU A 35 -2.75 -3.62 7.13
CA LEU A 35 -3.71 -2.73 7.77
C LEU A 35 -4.60 -3.44 8.80
N HIS A 36 -4.72 -4.76 8.74
CA HIS A 36 -5.32 -5.55 9.80
C HIS A 36 -4.45 -5.57 11.06
N LEU A 37 -3.12 -5.58 10.89
CA LEU A 37 -2.15 -5.54 11.99
C LEU A 37 -1.98 -4.12 12.55
N ASP A 38 -1.86 -3.13 11.66
CA ASP A 38 -1.81 -1.71 12.01
C ASP A 38 -2.67 -0.88 11.06
N ARG A 39 -3.87 -0.52 11.54
CA ARG A 39 -4.86 0.26 10.78
C ARG A 39 -4.39 1.66 10.41
N LYS A 40 -3.35 2.19 11.06
CA LYS A 40 -2.80 3.53 10.81
C LYS A 40 -1.47 3.48 10.07
N TYR A 41 -1.11 2.33 9.49
CA TYR A 41 0.14 2.20 8.76
C TYR A 41 0.08 2.96 7.41
N ALA A 42 0.60 4.19 7.42
CA ALA A 42 0.46 5.14 6.32
C ALA A 42 0.99 4.59 4.98
N HIS A 43 2.10 3.85 5.00
CA HIS A 43 2.68 3.24 3.79
C HIS A 43 1.73 2.22 3.15
N ALA A 44 1.11 1.34 3.95
CA ALA A 44 0.17 0.35 3.40
C ALA A 44 -1.13 0.98 2.91
N LEU A 45 -1.64 2.03 3.58
CA LEU A 45 -2.76 2.81 3.08
C LEU A 45 -2.43 3.43 1.71
N TYR A 46 -1.28 4.11 1.60
CA TYR A 46 -0.89 4.76 0.35
C TYR A 46 -0.69 3.73 -0.77
N GLY A 47 0.02 2.64 -0.49
CA GLY A 47 0.25 1.55 -1.43
C GLY A 47 -1.04 0.88 -1.91
N ARG A 48 -2.00 0.63 -1.01
CA ARG A 48 -3.33 0.09 -1.36
C ARG A 48 -4.10 1.08 -2.23
N GLY A 49 -4.05 2.37 -1.92
CA GLY A 49 -4.67 3.41 -2.73
C GLY A 49 -4.09 3.46 -4.16
N LEU A 50 -2.76 3.38 -4.31
CA LEU A 50 -2.12 3.29 -5.63
C LEU A 50 -2.57 2.04 -6.40
N ALA A 51 -2.67 0.89 -5.73
CA ALA A 51 -3.11 -0.36 -6.35
C ALA A 51 -4.58 -0.27 -6.81
N LYS A 52 -5.48 0.20 -5.95
CA LYS A 52 -6.91 0.40 -6.24
C LYS A 52 -7.14 1.34 -7.41
N ARG A 53 -6.36 2.42 -7.49
CA ARG A 53 -6.43 3.35 -8.63
C ARG A 53 -6.06 2.67 -9.94
N LYS A 54 -5.05 1.79 -9.93
CA LYS A 54 -4.65 1.00 -11.11
C LYS A 54 -5.67 -0.08 -11.48
N THR A 55 -6.50 -0.55 -10.55
CA THR A 55 -7.62 -1.48 -10.83
C THR A 55 -8.93 -0.77 -11.19
N GLY A 56 -8.98 0.57 -11.17
CA GLY A 56 -10.17 1.38 -11.48
C GLY A 56 -11.06 1.73 -10.29
N ASP A 57 -10.70 1.33 -9.06
CA ASP A 57 -11.38 1.75 -7.84
C ASP A 57 -10.89 3.15 -7.42
N HIS A 58 -11.36 4.17 -8.14
CA HIS A 58 -10.94 5.55 -7.93
C HIS A 58 -11.40 6.09 -6.57
N SER A 59 -12.63 5.83 -6.16
CA SER A 59 -13.17 6.31 -4.87
C SER A 59 -12.45 5.66 -3.69
N GLY A 60 -12.21 4.34 -3.72
CA GLY A 60 -11.46 3.65 -2.69
C GLY A 60 -9.99 4.10 -2.64
N ALA A 61 -9.40 4.41 -3.79
CA ALA A 61 -8.05 4.95 -3.85
C ALA A 61 -7.92 6.33 -3.20
N GLU A 62 -8.84 7.25 -3.50
CA GLU A 62 -8.85 8.60 -2.93
C GLU A 62 -8.99 8.55 -1.40
N ALA A 63 -9.88 7.70 -0.89
CA ALA A 63 -10.07 7.52 0.55
C ALA A 63 -8.79 7.03 1.24
N ASP A 64 -8.13 6.00 0.68
CA ASP A 64 -6.90 5.44 1.24
C ASP A 64 -5.73 6.43 1.18
N ILE A 65 -5.57 7.14 0.06
CA ILE A 65 -4.50 8.16 -0.10
C ILE A 65 -4.72 9.33 0.85
N ALA A 66 -5.96 9.80 1.01
CA ALA A 66 -6.29 10.88 1.94
C ALA A 66 -5.97 10.47 3.38
N ALA A 67 -6.37 9.26 3.79
CA ALA A 67 -6.06 8.72 5.11
C ALA A 67 -4.54 8.61 5.35
N ALA A 68 -3.79 8.12 4.36
CA ALA A 68 -2.33 8.02 4.45
C ALA A 68 -1.67 9.39 4.64
N ARG A 69 -2.08 10.40 3.86
CA ARG A 69 -1.54 11.78 3.95
C ARG A 69 -1.89 12.49 5.25
N ALA A 70 -3.05 12.19 5.83
CA ALA A 70 -3.43 12.71 7.14
C ALA A 70 -2.53 12.17 8.27
N ILE A 71 -2.00 10.95 8.11
CA ILE A 71 -1.11 10.31 9.10
C ILE A 71 0.35 10.70 8.85
N SER A 72 0.81 10.60 7.61
CA SER A 72 2.16 10.99 7.19
C SER A 72 2.08 11.85 5.93
N PRO A 73 2.20 13.18 6.06
CA PRO A 73 2.18 14.09 4.92
C PRO A 73 3.29 13.83 3.90
N ARG A 74 4.38 13.15 4.30
CA ARG A 74 5.53 12.82 3.44
C ARG A 74 5.42 11.48 2.73
N VAL A 75 4.39 10.66 3.02
CA VAL A 75 4.24 9.31 2.45
C VAL A 75 4.29 9.29 0.92
N ALA A 76 3.76 10.33 0.27
CA ALA A 76 3.82 10.45 -1.19
C ALA A 76 5.26 10.66 -1.70
N ALA A 77 6.07 11.44 -1.00
CA ALA A 77 7.47 11.66 -1.34
C ALA A 77 8.32 10.39 -1.12
N ASP A 78 8.04 9.65 -0.05
CA ASP A 78 8.69 8.36 0.21
C ASP A 78 8.42 7.37 -0.92
N TYR A 79 7.18 7.33 -1.42
CA TYR A 79 6.79 6.50 -2.56
C TYR A 79 7.39 6.95 -3.90
N ALA A 80 7.56 8.26 -4.12
CA ALA A 80 8.28 8.77 -5.28
C ALA A 80 9.73 8.25 -5.33
N GLY A 81 10.38 8.14 -4.16
CA GLY A 81 11.70 7.52 -4.03
C GLY A 81 11.76 6.03 -4.45
N TYR A 82 10.62 5.34 -4.47
CA TYR A 82 10.51 3.96 -4.96
C TYR A 82 10.28 3.84 -6.47
N ALA A 83 10.32 4.96 -7.21
CA ALA A 83 9.98 5.06 -8.63
C ALA A 83 8.54 4.65 -8.94
N LEU A 84 7.63 4.90 -8.01
CA LEU A 84 6.19 4.78 -8.22
C LEU A 84 5.64 6.19 -8.43
N ASP A 85 5.63 6.64 -9.70
CA ASP A 85 5.02 7.93 -10.03
C ASP A 85 3.49 7.87 -9.82
N PRO A 86 2.88 8.91 -9.21
CA PRO A 86 1.44 9.00 -9.06
C PRO A 86 0.69 9.22 -10.37
#